data_AF-A0A699QJC6-F1
#
_entry.id   AF-A0A699QJC6-F1
#
_cell.length_a   1.000
_cell.length_b   1.000
_cell.length_c   1.000
_cell.angle_alpha   90.00
_cell.angle_beta   90.00
_cell.angle_gamma   90.00
#
_symmetry.space_group_name_H-M   'P 1'
#
loop_
_entity.id
_entity.type
_entity.pdbx_description
1 polymer ?
#
loop_
_entity_poly.entity_id
_entity_poly.type
_entity_poly.pdbx_seq_one_letter_code
_entity_poly.pdbx_strand_id
1 'polypeptide(L)'
;MATTWGCFWTSFSGGWAECCAAMALRPPAFEHTGKLLPSSSFAWPGVASQAQQPATALAAQDMPAGQTYTKKVPDDLPQSKLLFIKHSPVPLPAERPKGMLNRRVYAMQARHNEASVIANEQLVEAATHYPFAHRITTLDSIPYYRAQGYKYMLMHTSFNAGANGTFQGTRVHGGGANATYTSTNVDLFVQDLATNDRYVFDHFSETFLYYYKGQVGMLVKK
;
A
#
# COMPACT_ATOMS: atom_id res chain seq x y z
N MET A 1 64.28 39.26 16.72
CA MET A 1 64.50 38.12 17.64
C MET A 1 63.31 37.16 17.55
N ALA A 2 63.54 35.86 17.70
CA ALA A 2 62.55 34.81 18.03
C ALA A 2 61.36 34.50 17.07
N THR A 3 61.70 33.91 15.93
CA THR A 3 61.20 32.63 15.32
C THR A 3 60.13 31.76 16.04
N THR A 4 59.10 31.29 15.28
CA THR A 4 58.33 29.99 15.38
C THR A 4 57.53 29.67 16.68
N TRP A 5 56.53 28.77 16.82
CA TRP A 5 55.89 27.64 16.08
C TRP A 5 54.33 27.71 16.28
N GLY A 6 53.43 26.85 15.76
CA GLY A 6 53.53 25.77 14.75
C GLY A 6 52.76 24.45 15.08
N CYS A 7 51.44 24.37 14.86
CA CYS A 7 50.57 23.16 14.92
C CYS A 7 49.39 23.34 13.93
N PHE A 8 49.18 22.61 12.83
CA PHE A 8 49.29 21.19 12.51
C PHE A 8 48.14 20.33 13.06
N TRP A 9 47.06 20.21 12.27
CA TRP A 9 46.11 19.10 12.32
C TRP A 9 45.86 18.60 10.89
N THR A 10 46.08 17.30 10.70
CA THR A 10 46.10 16.64 9.38
C THR A 10 44.76 16.02 8.99
N SER A 11 44.58 15.90 7.68
CA SER A 11 43.47 15.26 6.99
C SER A 11 43.05 13.90 7.55
N PHE A 12 41.73 13.65 7.56
CA PHE A 12 41.17 12.30 7.48
C PHE A 12 40.18 12.28 6.31
N SER A 13 40.65 11.79 5.16
CA SER A 13 39.85 11.67 3.92
C SER A 13 40.17 10.35 3.22
N GLY A 14 39.79 9.25 3.87
CA GLY A 14 39.51 7.98 3.21
C GLY A 14 38.03 7.64 3.47
N GLY A 15 37.30 6.98 2.57
CA GLY A 15 37.66 6.55 1.23
C GLY A 15 36.49 5.71 0.71
N TRP A 16 35.81 6.16 -0.33
CA TRP A 16 34.69 5.46 -0.95
C TRP A 16 34.85 5.51 -2.47
N ALA A 17 35.71 4.63 -2.97
CA ALA A 17 35.82 4.30 -4.37
C ALA A 17 35.62 2.78 -4.52
N GLU A 18 35.01 2.38 -5.64
CA GLU A 18 34.89 1.01 -6.14
C GLU A 18 34.02 0.04 -5.33
N CYS A 19 32.83 -0.24 -5.88
CA CYS A 19 32.41 -1.62 -6.18
C CYS A 19 31.24 -1.66 -7.20
N CYS A 20 31.47 -1.13 -8.41
CA CYS A 20 30.61 -1.43 -9.56
C CYS A 20 31.01 -2.79 -10.15
N ALA A 21 30.44 -3.87 -9.64
CA ALA A 21 30.61 -5.22 -10.20
C ALA A 21 29.26 -5.82 -10.59
N ALA A 22 28.94 -5.76 -11.89
CA ALA A 22 27.71 -6.34 -12.43
C ALA A 22 27.81 -7.88 -12.50
N MET A 23 27.15 -8.58 -11.59
CA MET A 23 26.93 -10.03 -11.74
C MET A 23 25.73 -10.31 -12.64
N ALA A 24 26.00 -10.47 -13.94
CA ALA A 24 25.04 -11.01 -14.90
C ALA A 24 24.85 -12.53 -14.69
N LEU A 25 23.96 -12.90 -13.77
CA LEU A 25 23.53 -14.29 -13.61
C LEU A 25 22.63 -14.70 -14.79
N ARG A 26 23.21 -15.45 -15.74
CA ARG A 26 22.45 -16.23 -16.73
C ARG A 26 21.56 -17.24 -15.99
N PRO A 27 20.24 -17.29 -16.23
CA PRO A 27 19.44 -18.44 -15.82
C PRO A 27 19.89 -19.70 -16.60
N PRO A 28 19.89 -20.89 -15.98
CA PRO A 28 20.19 -22.12 -16.69
C PRO A 28 19.13 -22.42 -17.75
N ALA A 29 19.56 -22.98 -18.89
CA ALA A 29 18.65 -23.40 -19.95
C ALA A 29 17.77 -24.56 -19.45
N PHE A 30 16.46 -24.40 -19.57
CA PHE A 30 15.50 -25.48 -19.29
C PHE A 30 15.45 -26.42 -20.49
N GLU A 31 16.13 -27.57 -20.40
CA GLU A 31 16.01 -28.63 -21.39
C GLU A 31 14.62 -29.28 -21.33
N HIS A 32 13.76 -28.94 -22.29
CA HIS A 32 12.49 -29.63 -22.50
C HIS A 32 12.73 -31.04 -23.07
N THR A 33 13.08 -31.99 -22.19
CA THR A 33 13.00 -33.42 -22.52
C THR A 33 11.55 -33.87 -22.53
N GLY A 34 10.91 -33.73 -23.70
CA GLY A 34 9.54 -34.16 -23.92
C GLY A 34 9.38 -35.68 -23.83
N LYS A 35 8.80 -36.15 -22.72
CA LYS A 35 8.09 -37.45 -22.69
C LYS A 35 6.59 -37.17 -22.63
N LEU A 36 5.93 -37.37 -23.77
CA LEU A 36 4.47 -37.41 -23.86
C LEU A 36 3.98 -38.63 -23.05
N LEU A 37 3.32 -38.39 -21.92
CA LEU A 37 2.55 -39.42 -21.23
C LEU A 37 1.20 -39.59 -21.93
N PRO A 38 0.68 -40.83 -22.05
CA PRO A 38 -0.59 -41.09 -22.71
C PRO A 38 -1.74 -40.43 -21.94
N SER A 39 -2.69 -39.86 -22.68
CA SER A 39 -3.88 -39.21 -22.14
C SER A 39 -4.82 -40.21 -21.48
N SER A 40 -4.70 -40.41 -20.17
CA SER A 40 -5.76 -41.02 -19.36
C SER A 40 -6.80 -39.95 -18.99
N SER A 41 -8.06 -40.21 -19.38
CA SER A 41 -9.19 -39.33 -19.09
C SER A 41 -9.55 -39.38 -17.61
N PHE A 42 -8.91 -38.53 -16.81
CA PHE A 42 -9.20 -38.37 -15.39
C PHE A 42 -10.49 -37.57 -15.18
N ALA A 43 -11.61 -38.29 -15.06
CA ALA A 43 -12.88 -37.69 -14.67
C ALA A 43 -12.82 -37.27 -13.20
N TRP A 44 -12.91 -35.96 -12.93
CA TRP A 44 -12.98 -35.44 -11.57
C TRP A 44 -14.37 -35.69 -10.97
N PRO A 45 -14.50 -36.50 -9.90
CA PRO A 45 -15.77 -36.61 -9.19
C PRO A 45 -16.00 -35.34 -8.37
N GLY A 46 -17.12 -34.67 -8.61
CA GLY A 46 -17.69 -33.66 -7.71
C GLY A 46 -16.74 -32.53 -7.31
N VAL A 47 -16.61 -31.50 -8.15
CA VAL A 47 -16.27 -30.16 -7.63
C VAL A 47 -17.45 -29.73 -6.75
N ALA A 48 -17.39 -30.11 -5.47
CA ALA A 48 -18.25 -29.52 -4.46
C ALA A 48 -18.09 -28.01 -4.59
N SER A 49 -19.21 -27.30 -4.75
CA SER A 49 -19.23 -25.85 -4.72
C SER A 49 -18.48 -25.43 -3.46
N GLN A 50 -17.27 -24.89 -3.63
CA GLN A 50 -16.61 -24.21 -2.54
C GLN A 50 -17.57 -23.11 -2.16
N ALA A 51 -18.24 -23.30 -1.03
CA ALA A 51 -18.98 -22.23 -0.39
C ALA A 51 -18.02 -21.04 -0.42
N GLN A 52 -18.47 -19.93 -0.98
CA GLN A 52 -17.81 -18.66 -0.73
C GLN A 52 -17.72 -18.60 0.79
N GLN A 53 -16.53 -18.84 1.34
CA GLN A 53 -16.23 -18.39 2.69
C GLN A 53 -16.71 -16.96 2.67
N PRO A 54 -17.56 -16.53 3.62
CA PRO A 54 -17.86 -15.13 3.71
C PRO A 54 -16.49 -14.47 3.80
N ALA A 55 -16.11 -13.77 2.73
CA ALA A 55 -15.06 -12.77 2.81
C ALA A 55 -15.54 -11.96 3.98
N THR A 56 -14.84 -12.05 5.13
CA THR A 56 -15.29 -11.44 6.38
C THR A 56 -15.59 -10.03 5.99
N ALA A 57 -16.88 -9.71 5.89
CA ALA A 57 -17.31 -8.48 5.26
C ALA A 57 -16.82 -7.47 6.25
N LEU A 58 -15.68 -6.86 5.92
CA LEU A 58 -14.85 -6.08 6.81
C LEU A 58 -15.74 -4.91 7.14
N ALA A 59 -16.44 -5.05 8.28
CA ALA A 59 -17.83 -4.63 8.32
C ALA A 59 -17.83 -3.17 7.95
N ALA A 60 -18.54 -2.82 6.88
CA ALA A 60 -18.78 -1.45 6.53
C ALA A 60 -19.72 -0.94 7.63
N GLN A 61 -19.13 -0.69 8.80
CA GLN A 61 -19.80 -0.12 9.95
C GLN A 61 -20.45 1.13 9.43
N ASP A 62 -21.74 1.29 9.74
CA ASP A 62 -22.53 2.46 9.35
C ASP A 62 -21.96 3.72 10.01
N MET A 63 -20.83 4.18 9.48
CA MET A 63 -20.35 5.53 9.67
C MET A 63 -21.33 6.43 8.93
N PRO A 64 -21.83 7.51 9.58
CA PRO A 64 -22.77 8.41 8.95
C PRO A 64 -22.20 8.91 7.62
N ALA A 65 -23.05 9.21 6.63
CA ALA A 65 -22.59 9.69 5.33
C ALA A 65 -21.83 11.02 5.50
N GLY A 66 -20.50 10.95 5.53
CA GLY A 66 -19.63 12.10 5.75
C GLY A 66 -19.62 13.03 4.56
N GLN A 67 -19.44 14.33 4.81
CA GLN A 67 -19.28 15.32 3.76
C GLN A 67 -17.80 15.48 3.40
N THR A 68 -17.52 15.61 2.11
CA THR A 68 -16.17 15.94 1.63
C THR A 68 -15.98 17.45 1.77
N TYR A 69 -15.15 17.88 2.72
CA TYR A 69 -14.89 19.28 3.00
C TYR A 69 -13.44 19.67 2.68
N THR A 70 -13.30 20.77 1.94
CA THR A 70 -12.09 21.63 1.86
C THR A 70 -10.75 21.01 1.44
N LYS A 71 -9.99 21.77 0.63
CA LYS A 71 -8.62 21.44 0.19
C LYS A 71 -7.55 21.70 1.29
N LYS A 72 -7.84 21.40 2.56
CA LYS A 72 -6.98 21.73 3.70
C LYS A 72 -7.10 20.67 4.80
N VAL A 73 -5.98 20.42 5.47
CA VAL A 73 -5.87 19.65 6.72
C VAL A 73 -6.68 20.34 7.85
N PRO A 74 -7.30 19.62 8.80
CA PRO A 74 -7.96 20.22 9.97
C PRO A 74 -7.01 21.07 10.81
N ASP A 75 -7.46 22.27 11.22
CA ASP A 75 -6.65 23.21 12.01
C ASP A 75 -6.27 22.67 13.39
N ASP A 76 -7.05 21.74 13.95
CA ASP A 76 -6.78 21.09 15.23
C ASP A 76 -6.03 19.74 15.09
N LEU A 77 -5.61 19.34 13.88
CA LEU A 77 -4.80 18.14 13.70
C LEU A 77 -3.52 18.12 14.55
N PRO A 78 -2.77 19.24 14.74
CA PRO A 78 -1.59 19.28 15.62
C PRO A 78 -1.87 18.92 17.09
N GLN A 79 -3.12 19.07 17.53
CA GLN A 79 -3.57 18.84 18.91
C GLN A 79 -4.31 17.50 19.06
N SER A 80 -4.79 16.96 17.94
CA SER A 80 -5.58 15.72 17.85
C SER A 80 -4.71 14.47 17.67
N LYS A 81 -5.20 13.33 18.15
CA LYS A 81 -4.53 12.04 17.93
C LYS A 81 -4.94 11.45 16.58
N LEU A 82 -3.95 11.08 15.77
CA LEU A 82 -4.11 10.54 14.41
C LEU A 82 -3.88 9.01 14.36
N LEU A 83 -4.70 8.29 13.60
CA LEU A 83 -4.46 6.89 13.23
C LEU A 83 -3.80 6.79 11.86
N PHE A 84 -2.74 6.01 11.77
CA PHE A 84 -2.24 5.47 10.52
C PHE A 84 -2.72 4.02 10.38
N ILE A 85 -3.35 3.70 9.25
CA ILE A 85 -3.95 2.38 9.02
C ILE A 85 -2.97 1.51 8.23
N LYS A 86 -2.67 0.31 8.73
CA LYS A 86 -1.93 -0.72 7.99
C LYS A 86 -2.80 -1.33 6.89
N HIS A 87 -2.17 -1.71 5.78
CA HIS A 87 -2.83 -2.59 4.81
C HIS A 87 -2.88 -4.03 5.36
N SER A 88 -4.04 -4.67 5.28
CA SER A 88 -4.23 -6.07 5.65
C SER A 88 -4.08 -6.97 4.41
N PRO A 89 -3.31 -8.08 4.49
CA PRO A 89 -3.22 -9.02 3.37
C PRO A 89 -4.55 -9.72 3.13
N VAL A 90 -4.77 -10.10 1.88
CA VAL A 90 -6.02 -10.67 1.36
C VAL A 90 -5.83 -12.18 1.16
N PRO A 91 -6.75 -13.03 1.63
CA PRO A 91 -6.70 -14.46 1.36
C PRO A 91 -6.70 -14.74 -0.14
N LEU A 92 -5.73 -15.52 -0.60
CA LEU A 92 -5.64 -15.99 -1.99
C LEU A 92 -5.95 -17.50 -2.05
N PRO A 93 -6.63 -17.98 -3.09
CA PRO A 93 -6.73 -19.42 -3.34
C PRO A 93 -5.34 -19.99 -3.65
N ALA A 94 -5.07 -21.22 -3.22
CA ALA A 94 -3.78 -21.88 -3.46
C ALA A 94 -3.45 -22.06 -4.95
N GLU A 95 -4.47 -22.20 -5.80
CA GLU A 95 -4.33 -22.24 -7.25
C GLU A 95 -4.85 -20.97 -7.92
N ARG A 96 -4.13 -20.49 -8.93
CA ARG A 96 -4.56 -19.35 -9.74
C ARG A 96 -5.84 -19.72 -10.54
N PRO A 97 -6.96 -19.00 -10.38
CA PRO A 97 -8.22 -19.37 -11.00
C PRO A 97 -8.18 -19.29 -12.53
N LYS A 98 -9.02 -20.10 -13.19
CA LYS A 98 -9.22 -20.08 -14.65
C LYS A 98 -10.17 -18.94 -15.05
N GLY A 99 -10.03 -18.45 -16.29
CA GLY A 99 -10.78 -17.30 -16.83
C GLY A 99 -10.08 -15.95 -16.66
N MET A 100 -10.26 -15.04 -17.64
CA MET A 100 -9.49 -13.78 -17.72
C MET A 100 -9.75 -12.83 -16.54
N LEU A 101 -11.03 -12.64 -16.15
CA LEU A 101 -11.40 -11.73 -15.06
C LEU A 101 -10.81 -12.18 -13.72
N ASN A 102 -11.01 -13.46 -13.39
CA ASN A 102 -10.49 -14.09 -12.15
C ASN A 102 -8.95 -14.03 -12.10
N ARG A 103 -8.27 -14.28 -13.24
CA ARG A 103 -6.81 -14.16 -13.35
C ARG A 103 -6.28 -12.75 -13.11
N ARG A 104 -7.07 -11.71 -13.37
CA ARG A 104 -6.71 -10.31 -13.11
C ARG A 104 -6.91 -9.96 -11.65
N VAL A 105 -8.08 -10.27 -11.07
CA VAL A 105 -8.36 -10.02 -9.65
C VAL A 105 -7.32 -10.69 -8.76
N TYR A 106 -7.04 -11.97 -9.01
CA TYR A 106 -5.97 -12.72 -8.33
C TYR A 106 -4.60 -12.02 -8.41
N ALA A 107 -4.21 -11.54 -9.59
CA ALA A 107 -2.91 -10.87 -9.78
C ALA A 107 -2.84 -9.53 -9.04
N MET A 108 -3.94 -8.78 -8.97
CA MET A 108 -4.00 -7.52 -8.21
C MET A 108 -3.96 -7.77 -6.70
N GLN A 109 -4.64 -8.80 -6.20
CA GLN A 109 -4.61 -9.20 -4.78
C GLN A 109 -3.23 -9.74 -4.39
N ALA A 110 -2.57 -10.53 -5.25
CA ALA A 110 -1.19 -10.97 -5.03
C ALA A 110 -0.22 -9.79 -4.94
N ARG A 111 -0.31 -8.83 -5.87
CA ARG A 111 0.49 -7.60 -5.83
C ARG A 111 0.17 -6.73 -4.60
N HIS A 112 -1.09 -6.68 -4.18
CA HIS A 112 -1.49 -5.99 -2.95
C HIS A 112 -0.84 -6.62 -1.72
N ASN A 113 -0.84 -7.94 -1.61
CA ASN A 113 -0.22 -8.64 -0.48
C ASN A 113 1.29 -8.36 -0.42
N GLU A 114 2.00 -8.48 -1.54
CA GLU A 114 3.43 -8.15 -1.63
C GLU A 114 3.70 -6.68 -1.25
N ALA A 115 2.96 -5.74 -1.84
CA ALA A 115 3.12 -4.32 -1.57
C ALA A 115 2.73 -3.94 -0.13
N SER A 116 1.78 -4.64 0.49
CA SER A 116 1.30 -4.37 1.85
C SER A 116 2.39 -4.60 2.90
N VAL A 117 3.27 -5.58 2.70
CA VAL A 117 4.40 -5.84 3.60
C VAL A 117 5.35 -4.64 3.61
N ILE A 118 5.83 -4.25 2.44
CA ILE A 118 6.75 -3.13 2.24
C ILE A 118 6.11 -1.81 2.71
N ALA A 119 4.82 -1.59 2.43
CA ALA A 119 4.08 -0.41 2.86
C ALA A 119 3.97 -0.33 4.38
N ASN A 120 3.68 -1.44 5.05
CA ASN A 120 3.54 -1.49 6.51
C ASN A 120 4.88 -1.29 7.22
N GLU A 121 6.00 -1.71 6.62
CA GLU A 121 7.36 -1.39 7.09
C GLU A 121 7.67 0.11 6.92
N GLN A 122 7.44 0.66 5.72
CA GLN A 122 7.60 2.09 5.44
C GLN A 122 6.71 2.97 6.34
N LEU A 123 5.52 2.48 6.72
CA LEU A 123 4.64 3.20 7.63
C LEU A 123 5.24 3.36 9.04
N VAL A 124 5.96 2.34 9.53
CA VAL A 124 6.65 2.43 10.83
C VAL A 124 7.73 3.51 10.79
N GLU A 125 8.56 3.55 9.74
CA GLU A 125 9.56 4.60 9.54
C GLU A 125 8.89 5.99 9.39
N ALA A 126 7.92 6.11 8.47
CA ALA A 126 7.27 7.38 8.15
C ALA A 126 6.54 8.00 9.34
N ALA A 127 5.90 7.19 10.19
CA ALA A 127 5.22 7.66 11.39
C ALA A 127 6.17 8.35 12.39
N THR A 128 7.46 7.97 12.45
CA THR A 128 8.44 8.65 13.32
C THR A 128 8.68 10.11 12.96
N HIS A 129 8.39 10.50 11.71
CA HIS A 129 8.49 11.87 11.23
C HIS A 129 7.21 12.71 11.45
N TYR A 130 6.13 12.12 11.97
CA TYR A 130 4.91 12.84 12.32
C TYR A 130 5.03 13.38 13.76
N PRO A 131 5.09 14.71 13.97
CA PRO A 131 5.48 15.30 15.25
C PRO A 131 4.38 15.28 16.32
N PHE A 132 3.16 14.87 15.96
CA PHE A 132 2.00 14.89 16.85
C PHE A 132 1.60 13.48 17.31
N ALA A 133 0.69 13.40 18.28
CA ALA A 133 0.23 12.14 18.84
C ALA A 133 -0.39 11.23 17.76
N HIS A 134 0.13 10.00 17.63
CA HIS A 134 -0.33 9.08 16.60
C HIS A 134 -0.28 7.61 17.03
N ARG A 135 -0.92 6.74 16.25
CA ARG A 135 -0.86 5.28 16.41
C ARG A 135 -0.98 4.58 15.07
N ILE A 136 -0.17 3.56 14.85
CA ILE A 136 -0.33 2.63 13.73
C ILE A 136 -1.30 1.51 14.14
N THR A 137 -2.33 1.24 13.33
CA THR A 137 -3.38 0.26 13.65
C THR A 137 -4.00 -0.39 12.41
N THR A 138 -5.09 -1.17 12.57
CA THR A 138 -5.89 -1.77 11.49
C THR A 138 -7.31 -1.19 11.49
N LEU A 139 -8.04 -1.33 10.39
CA LEU A 139 -9.44 -0.87 10.26
C LEU A 139 -10.34 -1.42 11.38
N ASP A 140 -10.19 -2.71 11.73
CA ASP A 140 -11.01 -3.39 12.74
C ASP A 140 -10.84 -2.79 14.15
N SER A 141 -9.74 -2.10 14.40
CA SER A 141 -9.42 -1.48 15.70
C SER A 141 -9.95 -0.04 15.85
N ILE A 142 -10.49 0.56 14.79
CA ILE A 142 -10.95 1.97 14.79
C ILE A 142 -11.94 2.27 15.95
N PRO A 143 -12.96 1.46 16.24
CA PRO A 143 -13.90 1.75 17.34
C PRO A 143 -13.22 1.85 18.72
N TYR A 144 -12.22 0.99 18.98
CA TYR A 144 -11.45 0.99 20.21
C TYR A 144 -10.61 2.27 20.35
N TYR A 145 -9.89 2.67 19.30
CA TYR A 145 -9.08 3.89 19.34
C TYR A 145 -9.94 5.17 19.37
N ARG A 146 -11.09 5.19 18.69
CA ARG A 146 -12.06 6.30 18.80
C ARG A 146 -12.50 6.51 20.25
N ALA A 147 -12.78 5.43 20.99
CA ALA A 147 -13.10 5.50 22.42
C ALA A 147 -11.93 6.02 23.30
N GLN A 148 -10.69 6.01 22.80
CA GLN A 148 -9.51 6.59 23.47
C GLN A 148 -9.21 8.04 23.03
N GLY A 149 -10.15 8.70 22.36
CA GLY A 149 -10.01 10.07 21.89
C GLY A 149 -9.07 10.21 20.69
N TYR A 150 -8.95 9.18 19.85
CA TYR A 150 -8.46 9.37 18.49
C TYR A 150 -9.56 9.98 17.65
N LYS A 151 -9.28 11.15 17.06
CA LYS A 151 -10.24 11.93 16.28
C LYS A 151 -10.12 11.66 14.79
N TYR A 152 -8.90 11.43 14.32
CA TYR A 152 -8.58 11.40 12.89
C TYR A 152 -7.91 10.10 12.46
N MET A 153 -8.05 9.75 11.18
CA MET A 153 -7.19 8.78 10.49
C MET A 153 -6.69 9.30 9.14
N LEU A 154 -5.48 8.92 8.74
CA LEU A 154 -4.96 9.14 7.39
C LEU A 154 -5.44 8.03 6.46
N MET A 155 -6.07 8.40 5.35
CA MET A 155 -6.59 7.45 4.36
C MET A 155 -6.52 8.02 2.94
N HIS A 156 -6.75 7.15 1.96
CA HIS A 156 -6.90 7.52 0.55
C HIS A 156 -8.01 6.71 -0.13
N THR A 157 -8.59 7.21 -1.22
CA THR A 157 -9.83 6.65 -1.79
C THR A 157 -9.70 5.20 -2.26
N SER A 158 -8.53 4.82 -2.78
CA SER A 158 -8.20 3.45 -3.19
C SER A 158 -7.58 2.56 -2.10
N PHE A 159 -7.76 2.83 -0.80
CA PHE A 159 -7.13 2.06 0.29
C PHE A 159 -7.37 0.55 0.21
N ASN A 160 -8.61 0.15 -0.08
CA ASN A 160 -9.03 -1.24 -0.23
C ASN A 160 -9.00 -1.74 -1.69
N ALA A 161 -8.58 -0.92 -2.66
CA ALA A 161 -8.63 -1.26 -4.09
C ALA A 161 -7.89 -2.56 -4.45
N GLY A 162 -6.76 -2.81 -3.80
CA GLY A 162 -5.99 -4.05 -3.94
C GLY A 162 -6.73 -5.29 -3.44
N ALA A 163 -7.60 -5.14 -2.43
CA ALA A 163 -8.34 -6.22 -1.81
C ALA A 163 -9.65 -6.55 -2.53
N ASN A 164 -10.44 -5.52 -2.85
CA ASN A 164 -11.76 -5.65 -3.44
C ASN A 164 -11.75 -5.55 -4.99
N GLY A 165 -10.62 -5.23 -5.61
CA GLY A 165 -10.47 -5.05 -7.06
C GLY A 165 -10.99 -3.71 -7.60
N THR A 166 -11.45 -2.78 -6.75
CA THR A 166 -12.06 -1.50 -7.16
C THR A 166 -11.01 -0.38 -7.20
N PHE A 167 -10.15 -0.42 -8.21
CA PHE A 167 -9.15 0.62 -8.48
C PHE A 167 -9.82 1.92 -8.95
N GLN A 168 -9.98 2.88 -8.04
CA GLN A 168 -10.62 4.17 -8.32
C GLN A 168 -9.70 5.11 -9.12
N GLY A 169 -8.39 4.90 -9.02
CA GLY A 169 -7.37 5.63 -9.77
C GLY A 169 -6.98 4.96 -11.10
N THR A 170 -7.80 4.06 -11.65
CA THR A 170 -7.51 3.39 -12.92
C THR A 170 -8.69 3.55 -13.89
N ARG A 171 -8.50 4.36 -14.94
CA ARG A 171 -9.46 4.44 -16.06
C ARG A 171 -9.15 3.37 -17.10
N VAL A 172 -10.20 2.69 -17.57
CA VAL A 172 -10.16 1.69 -18.63
C VAL A 172 -10.64 2.34 -19.92
N HIS A 173 -9.87 2.20 -21.01
CA HIS A 173 -10.26 2.67 -22.34
C HIS A 173 -10.41 1.47 -23.28
N GLY A 174 -11.47 1.47 -24.10
CA GLY A 174 -11.82 0.33 -24.94
C GLY A 174 -12.37 -0.86 -24.14
N GLY A 175 -12.28 -2.07 -24.72
CA GLY A 175 -12.81 -3.29 -24.12
C GLY A 175 -12.16 -4.57 -24.65
N GLY A 176 -12.41 -5.68 -23.97
CA GLY A 176 -11.84 -6.98 -24.32
C GLY A 176 -10.31 -7.03 -24.16
N ALA A 177 -9.64 -7.81 -25.02
CA ALA A 177 -8.19 -8.01 -24.98
C ALA A 177 -7.37 -6.74 -25.25
N ASN A 178 -7.97 -5.73 -25.88
CA ASN A 178 -7.31 -4.49 -26.28
C ASN A 178 -7.58 -3.32 -25.31
N ALA A 179 -8.15 -3.59 -24.13
CA ALA A 179 -8.41 -2.56 -23.13
C ALA A 179 -7.09 -1.98 -22.60
N THR A 180 -6.92 -0.66 -22.71
CA THR A 180 -5.77 0.06 -22.15
C THR A 180 -6.13 0.69 -20.80
N TYR A 181 -5.13 0.91 -19.96
CA TYR A 181 -5.31 1.38 -18.59
C TYR A 181 -4.45 2.62 -18.36
N THR A 182 -5.08 3.71 -17.94
CA THR A 182 -4.36 4.92 -17.50
C THR A 182 -4.56 5.09 -16.00
N SER A 183 -3.46 5.18 -15.25
CA SER A 183 -3.52 5.61 -13.85
C SER A 183 -3.93 7.08 -13.80
N THR A 184 -4.79 7.39 -12.84
CA THR A 184 -5.20 8.73 -12.44
C THR A 184 -4.86 8.94 -10.97
N ASN A 185 -5.03 10.17 -10.51
CA ASN A 185 -4.82 10.47 -9.10
C ASN A 185 -6.00 9.97 -8.26
N VAL A 186 -5.71 9.63 -7.01
CA VAL A 186 -6.68 9.38 -5.93
C VAL A 186 -6.50 10.46 -4.86
N ASP A 187 -7.53 10.69 -4.06
CA ASP A 187 -7.50 11.67 -2.99
C ASP A 187 -6.74 11.11 -1.79
N LEU A 188 -5.86 11.93 -1.23
CA LEU A 188 -5.24 11.72 0.08
C LEU A 188 -5.93 12.66 1.08
N PHE A 189 -6.49 12.06 2.13
CA PHE A 189 -7.31 12.80 3.09
C PHE A 189 -7.06 12.37 4.53
N VAL A 190 -7.31 13.31 5.43
CA VAL A 190 -7.59 13.00 6.83
C VAL A 190 -9.09 12.79 6.95
N GLN A 191 -9.52 11.75 7.68
CA GLN A 191 -10.93 11.48 7.94
C GLN A 191 -11.25 11.61 9.43
N ASP A 192 -12.33 12.33 9.77
CA ASP A 192 -12.87 12.38 11.13
C ASP A 192 -13.59 11.08 11.49
N LEU A 193 -13.30 10.52 12.67
CA LEU A 193 -13.83 9.23 13.14
C LEU A 193 -15.20 9.34 13.81
N ALA A 194 -15.65 10.56 14.13
CA ALA A 194 -16.97 10.85 14.67
C ALA A 194 -17.96 11.27 13.57
N THR A 195 -17.57 12.18 12.67
CA THR A 195 -18.47 12.69 11.61
C THR A 195 -18.33 11.97 10.26
N ASN A 196 -17.27 11.17 10.05
CA ASN A 196 -16.88 10.59 8.76
C ASN A 196 -16.46 11.63 7.68
N ASP A 197 -16.33 12.90 8.05
CA ASP A 197 -15.95 13.97 7.13
C ASP A 197 -14.52 13.77 6.61
N ARG A 198 -14.30 14.13 5.33
CA ARG A 198 -13.02 13.95 4.65
C ARG A 198 -12.39 15.28 4.28
N TYR A 199 -11.18 15.49 4.78
CA TYR A 199 -10.33 16.65 4.57
C TYR A 199 -9.24 16.30 3.55
N VAL A 200 -9.54 16.51 2.26
CA VAL A 200 -8.62 16.18 1.15
C VAL A 200 -7.54 17.24 1.09
N PHE A 201 -6.28 16.86 1.30
CA PHE A 201 -5.16 17.82 1.34
C PHE A 201 -4.13 17.64 0.23
N ASP A 202 -4.16 16.49 -0.46
CA ASP A 202 -3.36 16.25 -1.67
C ASP A 202 -3.98 15.17 -2.57
N HIS A 203 -3.42 14.98 -3.77
CA HIS A 203 -3.81 13.90 -4.68
C HIS A 203 -2.56 13.22 -5.26
N PHE A 204 -2.53 11.88 -5.34
CA PHE A 204 -1.38 11.15 -5.89
C PHE A 204 -1.81 10.04 -6.86
N SER A 205 -0.97 9.70 -7.84
CA SER A 205 -1.23 8.58 -8.76
C SER A 205 -1.34 7.27 -8.00
N GLU A 206 -2.29 6.41 -8.39
CA GLU A 206 -2.55 5.10 -7.76
C GLU A 206 -1.33 4.15 -7.64
N THR A 207 -0.20 4.47 -8.25
CA THR A 207 1.09 3.80 -8.00
C THR A 207 1.66 4.08 -6.60
N PHE A 208 1.31 5.21 -5.96
CA PHE A 208 1.85 5.69 -4.68
C PHE A 208 1.01 5.32 -3.45
N LEU A 209 -0.04 4.48 -3.59
CA LEU A 209 -0.90 4.03 -2.47
C LEU A 209 -0.09 3.45 -1.29
N TYR A 210 1.01 2.76 -1.61
CA TYR A 210 1.85 2.05 -0.65
C TYR A 210 3.02 2.89 -0.10
N TYR A 211 3.18 4.13 -0.56
CA TYR A 211 4.36 4.97 -0.26
C TYR A 211 4.12 5.92 0.91
N TYR A 212 4.01 5.37 2.13
CA TYR A 212 3.72 6.14 3.35
C TYR A 212 4.70 7.27 3.63
N LYS A 213 5.99 7.11 3.27
CA LYS A 213 7.00 8.16 3.44
C LYS A 213 6.65 9.44 2.66
N GLY A 214 6.07 9.31 1.47
CA GLY A 214 5.52 10.43 0.72
C GLY A 214 4.24 10.98 1.35
N GLN A 215 3.31 10.10 1.76
CA GLN A 215 2.02 10.51 2.32
C GLN A 215 2.15 11.30 3.63
N VAL A 216 2.93 10.80 4.58
CA VAL A 216 3.22 11.51 5.85
C VAL A 216 4.05 12.77 5.57
N GLY A 217 5.01 12.71 4.65
CA GLY A 217 5.80 13.86 4.22
C GLY A 217 4.98 14.97 3.55
N MET A 218 3.83 14.67 2.95
CA MET A 218 2.86 15.66 2.47
C MET A 218 2.00 16.20 3.61
N LEU A 219 1.55 15.34 4.53
CA LEU A 219 0.73 15.73 5.69
C LEU A 219 1.45 16.74 6.61
N VAL A 220 2.75 16.56 6.85
CA VAL A 220 3.56 17.42 7.74
C VAL A 220 3.93 18.78 7.11
N LYS A 221 3.74 18.96 5.78
CA LYS A 221 4.09 20.19 5.05
C LYS A 221 2.94 21.18 4.88
N LYS A 222 1.75 20.91 5.43
CA LYS A 222 0.51 21.65 5.20
C LYS A 222 0.06 22.37 6.47
#